data_AF-A0A5B9FWB6-F1
#
_entry.id   AF-A0A5B9FWB6-F1
#
_cell.length_a   1.000
_cell.length_b   1.000
_cell.length_c   1.000
_cell.angle_alpha   90.00
_cell.angle_beta   90.00
_cell.angle_gamma   90.00
#
_symmetry.space_group_name_H-M   'P 1'
#
loop_
_entity.id
_entity.type
_entity.pdbx_description
1 polymer ?
#
loop_
_entity_poly.entity_id
_entity_poly.type
_entity_poly.pdbx_seq_one_letter_code
_entity_poly.pdbx_strand_id
1 'polypeptide(L)'
;MNELLIQNNQQNTTAPLTYVERHLVKKNLRERFFPTTIDKWLKVNANLQNSIYKEVYNYISKLSLKTPIRSFDSIDSKFLSLFTTLSHTNNITVDLAGIPPVVVEDVFSLLKKTAANGGAVIVYDRYDEFKDDCTLYLEAKYLKSSFAD
;
A
#
# COMPACT_ATOMS: atom_id res chain seq x y z
N MET A 1 -20.29 -26.07 4.87
CA MET A 1 -19.71 -24.72 4.70
C MET A 1 -18.91 -24.50 5.96
N ASN A 2 -17.60 -24.73 5.92
CA ASN A 2 -16.77 -24.74 7.12
C ASN A 2 -16.09 -23.37 7.23
N GLU A 3 -16.57 -22.56 8.18
CA GLU A 3 -15.91 -21.32 8.58
C GLU A 3 -14.66 -21.65 9.39
N LEU A 4 -13.52 -21.12 8.96
CA LEU A 4 -12.29 -21.13 9.75
C LEU A 4 -12.40 -20.02 10.81
N LEU A 5 -12.69 -20.43 12.03
CA LEU A 5 -12.78 -19.57 13.20
C LEU A 5 -11.40 -19.46 13.86
N ILE A 6 -10.65 -18.39 13.54
CA ILE A 6 -9.43 -18.02 14.28
C ILE A 6 -9.87 -17.14 15.45
N GLN A 7 -10.03 -17.72 16.65
CA GLN A 7 -10.22 -16.93 17.88
C GLN A 7 -8.91 -16.84 18.66
N ASN A 8 -8.33 -15.65 18.70
CA ASN A 8 -7.37 -15.28 19.74
C ASN A 8 -8.05 -14.32 20.72
N ASN A 9 -8.18 -14.77 21.96
CA ASN A 9 -8.69 -14.02 23.12
C ASN A 9 -7.64 -12.99 23.58
N GLN A 10 -7.72 -11.79 23.03
CA GLN A 10 -7.25 -10.55 23.64
C GLN A 10 -8.39 -9.54 23.43
N GLN A 11 -8.60 -8.58 24.34
CA GLN A 11 -9.65 -7.58 24.15
C GLN A 11 -9.35 -6.77 22.88
N ASN A 12 -9.99 -7.16 21.79
CA ASN A 12 -9.69 -6.63 20.47
C ASN A 12 -10.41 -5.29 20.31
N THR A 13 -9.74 -4.19 20.67
CA THR A 13 -9.95 -2.96 19.92
C THR A 13 -9.50 -3.23 18.49
N THR A 14 -10.37 -3.79 17.66
CA THR A 14 -10.08 -4.02 16.24
C THR A 14 -10.05 -2.67 15.56
N ALA A 15 -8.88 -2.02 15.54
CA ALA A 15 -8.66 -0.89 14.67
C ALA A 15 -8.89 -1.38 13.22
N PRO A 16 -9.71 -0.68 12.42
CA PRO A 16 -9.99 -1.11 11.06
C PRO A 16 -8.72 -1.08 10.22
N LEU A 17 -8.46 -2.15 9.47
CA LEU A 17 -7.42 -2.20 8.46
C LEU A 17 -7.85 -1.39 7.24
N THR A 18 -6.94 -0.55 6.74
CA THR A 18 -7.18 0.24 5.52
C THR A 18 -6.43 -0.39 4.35
N TYR A 19 -7.18 -0.80 3.32
CA TYR A 19 -6.55 -1.27 2.09
C TYR A 19 -5.92 -0.09 1.32
N VAL A 20 -4.67 -0.25 0.92
CA VAL A 20 -3.94 0.71 0.09
C VAL A 20 -4.44 0.59 -1.34
N GLU A 21 -5.55 1.27 -1.63
CA GLU A 21 -6.12 1.31 -2.97
C GLU A 21 -5.20 2.10 -3.91
N ARG A 22 -4.95 1.57 -5.10
CA ARG A 22 -4.23 2.31 -6.13
C ARG A 22 -5.05 3.54 -6.51
N HIS A 23 -4.44 4.72 -6.41
CA HIS A 23 -5.05 5.94 -6.90
C HIS A 23 -5.25 5.88 -8.42
N LEU A 24 -6.49 6.08 -8.86
CA LEU A 24 -6.86 6.21 -10.26
C LEU A 24 -7.32 7.64 -10.53
N VAL A 25 -6.50 8.41 -11.25
CA VAL A 25 -6.87 9.78 -11.63
C VAL A 25 -7.99 9.73 -12.66
N LYS A 26 -9.14 10.32 -12.32
CA LYS A 26 -10.25 10.49 -13.27
C LYS A 26 -9.85 11.51 -14.34
N LYS A 27 -9.82 11.08 -15.60
CA LYS A 27 -9.60 11.97 -16.75
C LYS A 27 -10.87 12.78 -17.00
N ASN A 28 -10.89 14.03 -16.58
CA ASN A 28 -11.98 14.96 -16.88
C ASN A 28 -11.43 16.27 -17.48
N LEU A 29 -12.32 17.10 -18.05
CA LEU A 29 -11.93 18.32 -18.77
C LEU A 29 -11.19 19.31 -17.85
N ARG A 30 -11.53 19.35 -16.57
CA ARG A 30 -10.87 20.20 -15.57
C ARG A 30 -9.40 19.80 -15.38
N GLU A 31 -9.10 18.51 -15.27
CA GLU A 31 -7.73 17.98 -15.14
C GLU A 31 -6.88 18.21 -16.40
N ARG A 32 -7.50 18.50 -17.56
CA ARG A 32 -6.77 18.87 -18.79
C ARG A 32 -6.18 20.28 -18.69
N PHE A 33 -6.92 21.25 -18.15
CA PHE A 33 -6.50 22.65 -18.07
C PHE A 33 -5.89 23.02 -16.71
N PHE A 34 -6.28 22.33 -15.65
CA PHE A 34 -5.81 22.56 -14.29
C PHE A 34 -5.39 21.24 -13.65
N PRO A 35 -4.27 20.65 -14.10
CA PRO A 35 -3.82 19.36 -13.60
C PRO A 35 -3.57 19.41 -12.10
N THR A 36 -4.02 18.38 -11.40
CA THR A 36 -3.67 18.19 -9.99
C THR A 36 -2.22 17.68 -9.89
N THR A 37 -1.37 18.44 -9.22
CA THR A 37 0.03 18.07 -8.96
C THR A 37 0.14 17.22 -7.69
N ILE A 38 1.26 16.51 -7.54
CA ILE A 38 1.55 15.73 -6.33
C ILE A 38 1.46 16.57 -5.05
N ASP A 39 2.05 17.76 -5.02
CA ASP A 39 2.00 18.66 -3.86
C ASP A 39 0.57 19.08 -3.52
N LYS A 40 -0.21 19.49 -4.54
CA LYS A 40 -1.60 19.90 -4.35
C LYS A 40 -2.45 18.75 -3.82
N TRP A 41 -2.23 17.54 -4.32
CA TRP A 41 -2.97 16.36 -3.90
C TRP A 41 -2.60 15.95 -2.49
N LEU A 42 -1.32 15.93 -2.12
CA LEU A 42 -0.87 15.56 -0.78
C LEU A 42 -1.40 16.55 0.27
N LYS A 43 -1.43 17.85 -0.06
CA LYS A 43 -2.04 18.88 0.79
C LYS A 43 -3.52 18.65 1.10
N VAL A 44 -4.23 17.97 0.20
CA VAL A 44 -5.67 17.70 0.35
C VAL A 44 -5.93 16.34 0.97
N ASN A 45 -5.13 15.33 0.62
CA ASN A 45 -5.43 13.93 0.93
C ASN A 45 -4.53 13.33 2.02
N ALA A 46 -3.34 13.87 2.29
CA ALA A 46 -2.47 13.35 3.33
C ALA A 46 -2.74 14.01 4.68
N ASN A 47 -2.47 13.29 5.76
CA ASN A 47 -2.40 13.88 7.09
C ASN A 47 -1.10 14.67 7.24
N LEU A 48 -1.19 15.99 7.23
CA LEU A 48 -0.02 16.87 7.29
C LEU A 48 0.69 16.87 8.65
N GLN A 49 0.06 16.32 9.70
CA GLN A 49 0.68 16.16 11.02
C GLN A 49 1.69 15.00 11.04
N ASN A 50 1.53 14.01 10.16
CA ASN A 50 2.42 12.87 10.04
C ASN A 50 3.34 13.05 8.83
N SER A 51 4.64 13.24 9.04
CA SER A 51 5.59 13.52 7.96
C SER A 51 5.85 12.36 7.00
N ILE A 52 5.36 11.15 7.26
CA ILE A 52 5.60 9.96 6.42
C ILE A 52 5.14 10.16 4.97
N TYR A 53 4.12 10.98 4.72
CA TYR A 53 3.66 11.27 3.35
C TYR A 53 4.77 11.90 2.48
N LYS A 54 5.75 12.58 3.10
CA LYS A 54 6.86 13.23 2.37
C LYS A 54 7.86 12.22 1.82
N GLU A 55 7.93 11.01 2.36
CA GLU A 55 8.83 9.98 1.87
C GLU A 55 8.51 9.57 0.43
N VAL A 56 7.27 9.79 -0.03
CA VAL A 56 6.86 9.58 -1.43
C VAL A 56 7.81 10.24 -2.44
N TYR A 57 8.41 11.38 -2.09
CA TYR A 57 9.32 12.10 -2.98
C TYR A 57 10.65 11.37 -3.21
N ASN A 58 11.04 10.45 -2.33
CA ASN A 58 12.23 9.63 -2.52
C ASN A 58 11.99 8.55 -3.58
N TYR A 59 10.77 8.00 -3.62
CA TYR A 59 10.40 6.92 -4.53
C TYR A 59 9.95 7.44 -5.90
N ILE A 60 9.29 8.60 -5.93
CA ILE A 60 8.82 9.25 -7.15
C ILE A 60 9.85 10.28 -7.67
N SER A 61 11.11 10.21 -7.20
CA SER A 61 12.17 11.23 -7.32
C SER A 61 12.52 11.70 -8.74
N LYS A 62 12.12 10.96 -9.78
CA LYS A 62 12.23 11.41 -11.19
C LYS A 62 11.22 12.50 -11.56
N LEU A 63 10.23 12.76 -10.71
CA LEU A 63 9.13 13.70 -10.98
C LEU A 63 9.24 14.95 -10.08
N SER A 64 9.11 16.12 -10.70
CA SER A 64 9.01 17.40 -9.98
C SER A 64 7.77 17.45 -9.08
N LEU A 65 7.80 18.28 -8.02
CA LEU A 65 6.61 18.64 -7.21
C LEU A 65 5.43 19.15 -8.06
N LYS A 66 5.76 19.68 -9.25
CA LYS A 66 4.80 20.21 -10.22
C LYS A 66 4.29 19.15 -11.21
N THR A 67 4.76 17.91 -11.12
CA THR A 67 4.31 16.86 -12.03
C THR A 67 2.83 16.56 -11.80
N PRO A 68 2.01 16.57 -12.86
CA PRO A 68 0.62 16.15 -12.81
C PRO A 68 0.48 14.67 -12.41
N ILE A 69 -0.43 14.35 -11.50
CA ILE A 69 -0.65 12.94 -11.10
C ILE A 69 -1.21 12.12 -12.26
N ARG A 70 -1.90 12.75 -13.22
CA ARG A 70 -2.38 12.08 -14.44
C ARG A 70 -1.26 11.51 -15.33
N SER A 71 0.00 11.91 -15.12
CA SER A 71 1.15 11.35 -15.84
C SER A 71 1.86 10.25 -15.05
N PHE A 72 1.38 9.90 -13.86
CA PHE A 72 1.99 8.85 -13.05
C PHE A 72 1.76 7.50 -13.70
N ASP A 73 2.78 6.67 -13.66
CA ASP A 73 2.62 5.27 -14.00
C ASP A 73 1.91 4.50 -12.86
N SER A 74 1.77 3.19 -13.03
CA SER A 74 1.12 2.33 -12.04
C SER A 74 1.86 2.24 -10.71
N ILE A 75 3.18 2.45 -10.72
CA ILE A 75 4.07 2.34 -9.56
C ILE A 75 4.04 3.66 -8.78
N ASP A 76 4.22 4.79 -9.46
CA ASP A 76 4.13 6.12 -8.87
C ASP A 76 2.78 6.34 -8.17
N SER A 77 1.69 5.92 -8.83
CA SER A 77 0.35 5.98 -8.26
C SER A 77 0.21 5.10 -7.02
N LYS A 78 0.86 3.93 -6.99
CA LYS A 78 0.86 3.03 -5.84
C LYS A 78 1.66 3.64 -4.67
N PHE A 79 2.83 4.24 -4.92
CA PHE A 79 3.59 4.94 -3.87
C PHE A 79 2.81 6.12 -3.31
N LEU A 80 2.22 6.96 -4.17
CA LEU A 80 1.39 8.07 -3.71
C LEU A 80 0.28 7.59 -2.77
N SER A 81 -0.37 6.48 -3.12
CA SER A 81 -1.45 5.91 -2.30
C SER A 81 -0.93 5.33 -0.98
N LEU A 82 0.19 4.60 -1.01
CA LEU A 82 0.82 4.00 0.16
C LEU A 82 1.19 5.05 1.19
N PHE A 83 1.99 6.05 0.81
CA PHE A 83 2.49 7.08 1.72
C PHE A 83 1.36 7.97 2.26
N THR A 84 0.31 8.17 1.48
CA THR A 84 -0.87 8.91 1.93
C THR A 84 -1.66 8.11 2.94
N THR A 85 -1.88 6.82 2.68
CA THR A 85 -2.57 5.93 3.62
C THR A 85 -1.80 5.84 4.93
N LEU A 86 -0.48 5.64 4.86
CA LEU A 86 0.41 5.60 6.02
C LEU A 86 0.41 6.90 6.84
N SER A 87 0.11 8.04 6.21
CA SER A 87 -0.02 9.30 6.95
C SER A 87 -1.23 9.33 7.88
N HIS A 88 -2.30 8.60 7.53
CA HIS A 88 -3.53 8.53 8.32
C HIS A 88 -3.53 7.38 9.32
N THR A 89 -2.93 6.25 8.96
CA THR A 89 -3.00 5.03 9.75
C THR A 89 -1.78 4.14 9.53
N ASN A 90 -1.37 3.44 10.57
CA ASN A 90 -0.37 2.37 10.53
C ASN A 90 -1.01 0.97 10.41
N ASN A 91 -2.34 0.89 10.36
CA ASN A 91 -3.12 -0.33 10.19
C ASN A 91 -3.55 -0.49 8.73
N ILE A 92 -2.76 -1.20 7.93
CA ILE A 92 -2.94 -1.26 6.48
C ILE A 92 -2.90 -2.67 5.91
N THR A 93 -3.50 -2.81 4.73
CA THR A 93 -3.33 -3.96 3.87
C THR A 93 -2.82 -3.50 2.51
N VAL A 94 -1.76 -4.10 2.00
CA VAL A 94 -1.10 -3.65 0.77
C VAL A 94 -0.69 -4.83 -0.09
N ASP A 95 -0.88 -4.68 -1.40
CA ASP A 95 -0.38 -5.62 -2.42
C ASP A 95 0.93 -5.09 -2.99
N LEU A 96 2.00 -5.89 -2.95
CA LEU A 96 3.32 -5.54 -3.51
C LEU A 96 3.42 -5.82 -5.01
N ALA A 97 2.44 -6.48 -5.63
CA ALA A 97 2.48 -6.82 -7.04
C ALA A 97 2.72 -5.59 -7.94
N GLY A 98 3.69 -5.71 -8.84
CA GLY A 98 4.06 -4.64 -9.77
C GLY A 98 5.05 -3.61 -9.20
N ILE A 99 5.52 -3.76 -7.95
CA ILE A 99 6.71 -3.05 -7.46
C ILE A 99 7.97 -3.79 -7.95
N PRO A 100 8.97 -3.10 -8.55
CA PRO A 100 10.20 -3.74 -8.98
C PRO A 100 11.01 -4.32 -7.81
N PRO A 101 11.74 -5.44 -7.99
CA PRO A 101 12.54 -6.06 -6.92
C PRO A 101 13.50 -5.09 -6.21
N VAL A 102 14.16 -4.21 -6.96
CA VAL A 102 15.12 -3.22 -6.40
C VAL A 102 14.45 -2.27 -5.39
N VAL A 103 13.14 -2.06 -5.49
CA VAL A 103 12.40 -1.13 -4.62
C VAL A 103 11.52 -1.88 -3.60
N VAL A 104 11.22 -3.16 -3.84
CA VAL A 104 10.30 -3.92 -2.99
C VAL A 104 10.88 -4.20 -1.61
N GLU A 105 12.20 -4.39 -1.49
CA GLU A 105 12.91 -4.54 -0.21
C GLU A 105 12.80 -3.28 0.68
N ASP A 106 12.97 -2.10 0.08
CA ASP A 106 12.84 -0.81 0.78
C ASP A 106 11.41 -0.61 1.30
N VAL A 107 10.42 -0.91 0.45
CA VAL A 107 9.00 -0.84 0.81
C VAL A 107 8.68 -1.84 1.91
N PHE A 108 9.13 -3.08 1.79
CA PHE A 108 8.91 -4.10 2.82
C PHE A 108 9.54 -3.70 4.16
N SER A 109 10.74 -3.13 4.13
CA SER A 109 11.41 -2.58 5.32
C SER A 109 10.61 -1.46 5.99
N LEU A 110 10.01 -0.56 5.20
CA LEU A 110 9.10 0.48 5.71
C LEU A 110 7.85 -0.14 6.36
N LEU A 111 7.26 -1.14 5.73
CA LEU A 111 6.07 -1.85 6.24
C LEU A 111 6.39 -2.58 7.55
N LYS A 112 7.55 -3.23 7.65
CA LYS A 112 8.03 -3.88 8.87
C LYS A 112 8.21 -2.88 10.01
N LYS A 113 8.81 -1.72 9.74
CA LYS A 113 8.92 -0.62 10.72
C LYS A 113 7.54 -0.09 11.15
N THR A 114 6.61 0.01 10.21
CA THR A 114 5.22 0.44 10.49
C THR A 114 4.54 -0.53 11.47
N ALA A 115 4.67 -1.83 11.24
CA ALA A 115 4.15 -2.86 12.14
C ALA A 115 4.84 -2.82 13.52
N ALA A 116 6.17 -2.70 13.55
CA ALA A 116 6.93 -2.62 14.80
C ALA A 116 6.56 -1.41 15.67
N ASN A 117 6.11 -0.31 15.05
CA ASN A 117 5.66 0.91 15.74
C ASN A 117 4.18 0.85 16.17
N GLY A 118 3.68 -0.35 16.49
CA GLY A 118 2.32 -0.57 16.98
C GLY A 118 1.23 -0.53 15.90
N GLY A 119 1.61 -0.73 14.63
CA GLY A 119 0.68 -0.89 13.52
C GLY A 119 0.39 -2.35 13.20
N ALA A 120 -0.62 -2.59 12.39
CA ALA A 120 -0.94 -3.89 11.82
C ALA A 120 -0.79 -3.83 10.30
N VAL A 121 0.05 -4.68 9.72
CA VAL A 121 0.30 -4.70 8.28
C VAL A 121 0.03 -6.09 7.73
N ILE A 122 -0.86 -6.17 6.74
CA ILE A 122 -1.05 -7.36 5.90
C ILE A 122 -0.44 -7.08 4.53
N VAL A 123 0.49 -7.92 4.11
CA VAL A 123 1.17 -7.80 2.83
C VAL A 123 0.71 -8.96 1.94
N TYR A 124 0.17 -8.63 0.77
CA TYR A 124 0.02 -9.60 -0.31
C TYR A 124 1.27 -9.54 -1.18
N ASP A 125 1.91 -10.69 -1.31
CA ASP A 125 3.15 -10.80 -2.05
C ASP A 125 3.24 -12.12 -2.83
N ARG A 126 4.10 -12.13 -3.85
CA ARG A 126 4.41 -13.31 -4.67
C ARG A 126 5.86 -13.78 -4.51
N TYR A 127 6.66 -13.14 -3.66
CA TYR A 127 8.05 -13.47 -3.43
C TYR A 127 8.19 -14.24 -2.11
N ASP A 128 9.01 -15.28 -2.11
CA ASP A 128 9.26 -16.08 -0.89
C ASP A 128 10.27 -15.39 0.05
N GLU A 129 10.97 -14.37 -0.45
CA GLU A 129 12.07 -13.68 0.24
C GLU A 129 11.66 -12.98 1.54
N PHE A 130 10.37 -12.67 1.73
CA PHE A 130 9.84 -12.00 2.92
C PHE A 130 9.19 -12.92 3.94
N LYS A 131 9.15 -14.22 3.66
CA LYS A 131 8.42 -15.20 4.48
C LYS A 131 8.93 -15.26 5.93
N ASP A 132 10.25 -15.26 6.10
CA ASP A 132 10.88 -15.43 7.41
C ASP A 132 10.91 -14.12 8.23
N ASP A 133 10.53 -13.01 7.61
CA ASP A 133 10.50 -11.68 8.24
C ASP A 133 9.10 -11.27 8.75
N CYS A 134 8.10 -12.13 8.55
CA CYS A 134 6.71 -11.90 8.99
C CYS A 134 6.44 -12.53 10.37
N THR A 135 5.56 -11.90 11.16
CA THR A 135 5.07 -12.49 12.42
C THR A 135 4.11 -13.66 12.18
N LEU A 136 3.41 -13.64 11.05
CA LEU A 136 2.53 -14.70 10.57
C LEU A 136 2.63 -14.77 9.05
N TYR A 137 2.87 -15.98 8.52
CA TYR A 137 2.87 -16.25 7.09
C TYR A 137 1.68 -17.15 6.72
N LEU A 138 0.96 -16.76 5.68
CA LEU A 138 -0.18 -17.50 5.14
C LEU A 138 0.05 -17.77 3.66
N GLU A 139 -0.04 -19.04 3.25
CA GLU A 139 0.10 -19.45 1.86
C GLU A 139 -1.21 -20.06 1.36
N ALA A 140 -1.80 -19.48 0.32
CA ALA A 140 -2.99 -20.01 -0.32
C ALA A 140 -2.59 -20.83 -1.55
N LYS A 141 -2.91 -22.13 -1.56
CA LYS A 141 -2.66 -23.04 -2.70
C LYS A 141 -3.97 -23.39 -3.37
N TYR A 142 -4.04 -23.16 -4.68
CA TYR A 142 -5.11 -23.73 -5.49
C TYR A 142 -4.83 -25.23 -5.71
N LEU A 143 -5.62 -26.09 -5.07
CA LEU A 143 -5.61 -27.52 -5.33
C LEU A 143 -6.54 -27.77 -6.52
N LYS A 144 -5.96 -28.01 -7.71
CA LYS A 144 -6.74 -28.41 -8.89
C LYS A 144 -7.62 -29.60 -8.51
N SER A 145 -8.94 -29.42 -8.50
CA SER A 145 -9.84 -30.57 -8.44
C SER A 145 -9.71 -31.33 -9.76
N SER A 146 -9.56 -32.65 -9.65
CA SER A 146 -9.66 -33.57 -10.76
C SER A 146 -11.12 -33.65 -11.23
N PHE A 147 -11.63 -32.57 -11.82
CA PHE A 147 -12.70 -32.72 -12.80
C PHE A 147 -12.01 -32.97 -14.13
N ALA A 148 -11.60 -34.23 -14.28
CA ALA A 148 -11.58 -34.87 -15.58
C ALA A 148 -13.03 -34.88 -16.07
N ASP A 149 -13.27 -34.27 -17.24
CA ASP A 149 -13.55 -35.01 -18.48
C ASP A 149 -13.26 -34.09 -19.69
#